data_AF-A0A7L1ARP4-F1
#
_entry.id   AF-A0A7L1ARP4-F1
#
_cell.length_a   1.000
_cell.length_b   1.000
_cell.length_c   1.000
_cell.angle_alpha   90.00
_cell.angle_beta   90.00
_cell.angle_gamma   90.00
#
_symmetry.space_group_name_H-M   'P 1'
#
loop_
_entity.id
_entity.type
_entity.pdbx_description
1 polymer ?
#
loop_
_entity_poly.entity_id
_entity_poly.type
_entity_poly.pdbx_seq_one_letter_code
_entity_poly.pdbx_strand_id
1 'polypeptide(L)'
;MDAFRALENESLSSSYSAPTRWDPFRHPLDSIQPWQFRLLAAVMLVVTSLSLAENLAVILVTFKFRQLRQPVNYIIVNLSVADFLVSLTGGTISFLTNLKGYFYMGYWACVLEGFAVTFFGIVALWSLALLAFERYFVICHPLRNKRLRGKHAALGIVFVWTFSFIWTIPPTTGWSSYTTSKIGTTCEPNWYSGAYVDRTYIIAFFTTCFIVPLLVILVSYGKLLWKLKKVSDAQGRLGTTRRPERQVTRMVVFMIIAFLICWMPYATFSILVTAYPSIELDPCLAAIPAFFSKTATVYNPIIYVFMNKQ
;
A
#
# COMPACT_ATOMS: atom_id res chain seq x y z
N MET A 1 64.25 -2.33 31.26
CA MET A 1 63.71 -3.15 30.16
C MET A 1 62.18 -3.05 30.04
N ASP A 2 61.55 -2.06 30.70
CA ASP A 2 60.08 -2.01 30.85
C ASP A 2 59.42 -0.85 30.09
N ALA A 3 60.20 0.07 29.52
CA ALA A 3 59.68 1.14 28.65
C ALA A 3 59.44 0.68 27.20
N PHE A 4 60.11 -0.39 26.75
CA PHE A 4 59.97 -0.91 25.37
C PHE A 4 58.75 -1.84 25.21
N ARG A 5 58.29 -2.47 26.30
CA ARG A 5 57.09 -3.33 26.30
C ARG A 5 55.77 -2.54 26.33
N ALA A 6 55.80 -1.26 26.69
CA ALA A 6 54.62 -0.41 26.70
C ALA A 6 54.24 0.08 25.28
N LEU A 7 55.23 0.39 24.45
CA LEU A 7 55.04 0.82 23.05
C LEU A 7 54.57 -0.32 22.13
N GLU A 8 54.96 -1.56 22.42
CA GLU A 8 54.54 -2.73 21.64
C GLU A 8 53.07 -3.08 21.91
N ASN A 9 52.58 -2.84 23.13
CA ASN A 9 51.17 -3.04 23.50
C ASN A 9 50.23 -1.94 22.99
N GLU A 10 50.70 -0.71 22.77
CA GLU A 10 49.90 0.33 22.10
C GLU A 10 49.75 0.04 20.60
N SER A 11 50.77 -0.51 19.96
CA SER A 11 50.73 -0.85 18.52
C SER A 11 49.79 -2.01 18.17
N LEU A 12 49.51 -2.92 19.11
CA LEU A 12 48.60 -4.05 18.90
C LEU A 12 47.13 -3.73 19.19
N SER A 13 46.81 -2.55 19.74
CA SER A 13 45.45 -2.12 20.02
C SER A 13 44.76 -1.40 18.85
N SER A 14 45.48 -1.18 17.75
CA SER A 14 45.07 -0.34 16.61
C SER A 14 44.30 -1.06 15.48
N SER A 15 43.85 -2.31 15.64
CA SER A 15 43.15 -2.98 14.52
C SER A 15 42.20 -4.10 14.93
N TYR A 16 41.35 -3.85 15.91
CA TYR A 16 40.05 -4.54 15.99
C TYR A 16 38.94 -3.50 15.86
N SER A 17 38.76 -2.99 14.65
CA SER A 17 37.47 -2.40 14.27
C SER A 17 36.43 -3.51 14.40
N ALA A 18 35.58 -3.44 15.43
CA ALA A 18 34.36 -4.22 15.49
C ALA A 18 33.65 -4.13 14.12
N PRO A 19 33.06 -5.23 13.59
CA PRO A 19 32.43 -5.18 12.28
C PRO A 19 31.43 -4.03 12.28
N THR A 20 31.69 -3.02 11.44
CA THR A 20 30.83 -1.85 11.31
C THR A 20 29.46 -2.36 10.90
N ARG A 21 28.47 -2.20 11.79
CA ARG A 21 27.07 -2.51 11.52
C ARG A 21 26.69 -1.87 10.18
N TRP A 22 26.20 -2.66 9.24
CA TRP A 22 25.83 -2.19 7.90
C TRP A 22 24.91 -0.95 7.99
N ASP A 23 25.31 0.11 7.29
CA ASP A 23 24.57 1.36 7.20
C ASP A 23 23.92 1.48 5.81
N PRO A 24 22.58 1.30 5.70
CA PRO A 24 21.87 1.29 4.43
C PRO A 24 21.86 2.66 3.73
N PHE A 25 22.30 3.73 4.41
CA PHE A 25 22.39 5.08 3.83
C PHE A 25 23.75 5.37 3.18
N ARG A 26 24.77 4.54 3.41
CA ARG A 26 26.14 4.80 2.92
C ARG A 26 26.55 3.91 1.76
N HIS A 27 26.18 2.63 1.79
CA HIS A 27 26.61 1.68 0.78
C HIS A 27 25.62 0.51 0.58
N PRO A 28 25.65 -0.16 -0.58
CA PRO A 28 24.87 -1.38 -0.83
C PRO A 28 25.19 -2.50 0.15
N LEU A 29 24.26 -3.43 0.28
CA LEU A 29 24.49 -4.65 1.04
C LEU A 29 25.38 -5.60 0.23
N ASP A 30 26.59 -5.89 0.71
CA ASP A 30 27.61 -6.65 -0.02
C ASP A 30 27.19 -8.09 -0.35
N SER A 31 26.24 -8.66 0.39
CA SER A 31 25.70 -10.00 0.13
C SER A 31 24.81 -10.07 -1.11
N ILE A 32 24.38 -8.92 -1.65
CA ILE A 32 23.43 -8.83 -2.75
C ILE A 32 24.18 -8.47 -4.03
N GLN A 33 23.91 -9.22 -5.09
CA GLN A 33 24.57 -9.01 -6.37
C GLN A 33 24.03 -7.76 -7.07
N PRO A 34 24.88 -6.93 -7.70
CA PRO A 34 24.47 -5.68 -8.34
C PRO A 34 23.33 -5.81 -9.37
N TRP A 35 23.23 -6.95 -10.05
CA TRP A 35 22.16 -7.19 -11.02
C TRP A 35 20.77 -7.27 -10.38
N GLN A 36 20.67 -7.69 -9.11
CA GLN A 36 19.40 -7.79 -8.38
C GLN A 36 18.82 -6.39 -8.14
N PHE A 37 19.65 -5.43 -7.73
CA PHE A 37 19.27 -4.03 -7.60
C PHE A 37 18.85 -3.42 -8.95
N ARG A 38 19.59 -3.71 -10.03
CA ARG A 38 19.22 -3.27 -11.39
C ARG A 38 17.88 -3.85 -11.84
N LEU A 39 17.61 -5.11 -11.52
CA LEU A 39 16.31 -5.75 -11.80
C LEU A 39 15.18 -5.04 -11.04
N LEU A 40 15.35 -4.80 -9.72
CA LEU A 40 14.37 -4.06 -8.92
C LEU A 40 14.16 -2.64 -9.44
N ALA A 41 15.23 -1.95 -9.86
CA ALA A 41 15.13 -0.63 -10.48
C ALA A 41 14.32 -0.68 -11.79
N ALA A 42 14.58 -1.66 -12.66
CA ALA A 42 13.82 -1.83 -13.90
C ALA A 42 12.33 -2.11 -13.63
N VAL A 43 12.02 -2.98 -12.67
CA VAL A 43 10.64 -3.26 -12.24
C VAL A 43 9.97 -2.00 -11.71
N MET A 44 10.64 -1.26 -10.81
CA MET A 44 10.08 -0.04 -10.23
C MET A 44 9.91 1.07 -11.27
N LEU A 45 10.80 1.18 -12.26
CA LEU A 45 10.63 2.11 -13.37
C LEU A 45 9.36 1.80 -14.16
N VAL A 46 9.14 0.54 -14.52
CA VAL A 46 7.96 0.10 -15.28
C VAL A 46 6.69 0.35 -14.46
N VAL A 47 6.64 -0.14 -13.22
CA VAL A 47 5.48 0.01 -12.33
C VAL A 47 5.13 1.47 -12.08
N THR A 48 6.13 2.29 -11.76
CA THR A 48 5.93 3.72 -11.48
C THR A 48 5.46 4.46 -12.72
N SER A 49 6.06 4.19 -13.89
CA SER A 49 5.69 4.87 -15.13
C SER A 49 4.27 4.50 -15.56
N LEU A 50 3.90 3.22 -15.50
CA LEU A 50 2.56 2.76 -15.82
C LEU A 50 1.53 3.37 -14.88
N SER A 51 1.77 3.27 -13.56
CA SER A 51 0.84 3.79 -12.55
C SER A 51 0.64 5.30 -12.67
N LEU A 52 1.71 6.08 -12.91
CA LEU A 52 1.59 7.52 -13.16
C LEU A 52 0.73 7.82 -14.39
N ALA A 53 0.99 7.14 -15.51
CA ALA A 53 0.30 7.38 -16.77
C ALA A 53 -1.20 7.04 -16.69
N GLU A 54 -1.55 5.87 -16.18
CA GLU A 54 -2.93 5.41 -16.14
C GLU A 54 -3.77 6.15 -15.09
N ASN A 55 -3.21 6.44 -13.91
CA ASN A 55 -3.95 7.16 -12.87
C ASN A 55 -4.17 8.61 -13.26
N LEU A 56 -3.18 9.24 -13.90
CA LEU A 56 -3.35 10.56 -14.51
C LEU A 56 -4.43 10.51 -15.61
N ALA A 57 -4.44 9.49 -16.45
CA ALA A 57 -5.48 9.33 -17.48
C ALA A 57 -6.88 9.23 -16.87
N VAL A 58 -7.09 8.42 -15.81
CA VAL A 58 -8.39 8.31 -15.12
C VAL A 58 -8.84 9.67 -14.57
N ILE A 59 -7.93 10.41 -13.95
CA ILE A 59 -8.20 11.76 -13.44
C ILE A 59 -8.63 12.67 -14.60
N LEU A 60 -7.80 12.81 -15.64
CA LEU A 60 -8.04 13.71 -16.77
C LEU A 60 -9.32 13.38 -17.54
N VAL A 61 -9.57 12.10 -17.82
CA VAL A 61 -10.79 11.62 -18.50
C VAL A 61 -12.02 11.97 -17.67
N THR A 62 -11.98 11.74 -16.35
CA THR A 62 -13.13 12.07 -15.48
C THR A 62 -13.40 13.58 -15.42
N PHE A 63 -12.35 14.41 -15.41
CA PHE A 63 -12.51 15.87 -15.48
C PHE A 63 -13.08 16.34 -16.82
N LYS A 64 -12.58 15.78 -17.93
CA LYS A 64 -12.99 16.14 -19.30
C LYS A 64 -14.44 15.76 -19.58
N PHE A 65 -14.87 14.56 -19.20
CA PHE A 65 -16.20 14.05 -19.52
C PHE A 65 -17.19 14.27 -18.37
N ARG A 66 -18.10 15.23 -18.53
CA ARG A 66 -19.15 15.56 -17.54
C ARG A 66 -20.02 14.36 -17.16
N GLN A 67 -20.20 13.41 -18.07
CA GLN A 67 -20.96 12.18 -17.83
C GLN A 67 -20.36 11.33 -16.71
N LEU A 68 -19.04 11.35 -16.54
CA LEU A 68 -18.31 10.59 -15.52
C LEU A 68 -18.26 11.29 -14.16
N ARG A 69 -18.64 12.57 -14.05
CA ARG A 69 -18.61 13.36 -12.80
C ARG A 69 -19.81 13.08 -11.89
N GLN A 70 -20.08 11.80 -11.66
CA GLN A 70 -21.14 11.32 -10.77
C GLN A 70 -20.57 11.00 -9.38
N PRO A 71 -21.35 11.14 -8.29
CA PRO A 71 -20.87 10.82 -6.93
C PRO A 71 -20.23 9.43 -6.80
N VAL A 72 -20.75 8.44 -7.53
CA VAL A 72 -20.25 7.05 -7.55
C VAL A 72 -18.82 6.91 -8.11
N ASN A 73 -18.35 7.92 -8.83
CA ASN A 73 -17.00 7.95 -9.43
C ASN A 73 -16.04 8.83 -8.61
N TYR A 74 -16.51 9.54 -7.57
CA TYR A 74 -15.62 10.35 -6.72
C TYR A 74 -14.62 9.49 -5.95
N ILE A 75 -15.03 8.33 -5.47
CA ILE A 75 -14.14 7.39 -4.77
C ILE A 75 -13.10 6.79 -5.74
N ILE A 76 -13.48 6.56 -7.01
CA ILE A 76 -12.58 6.08 -8.06
C ILE A 76 -11.49 7.12 -8.33
N VAL A 77 -11.88 8.38 -8.51
CA VAL A 77 -10.92 9.48 -8.68
C VAL A 77 -10.04 9.64 -7.43
N ASN A 78 -10.60 9.49 -6.22
CA ASN A 78 -9.82 9.53 -4.98
C ASN A 78 -8.75 8.44 -4.95
N LEU A 79 -9.10 7.22 -5.35
CA LEU A 79 -8.16 6.10 -5.46
C LEU A 79 -7.06 6.41 -6.49
N SER A 80 -7.41 6.92 -7.67
CA SER A 80 -6.42 7.31 -8.67
C SER A 80 -5.51 8.46 -8.23
N VAL A 81 -6.02 9.41 -7.45
CA VAL A 81 -5.19 10.47 -6.86
C VAL A 81 -4.19 9.87 -5.86
N ALA A 82 -4.62 8.95 -5.01
CA ALA A 82 -3.72 8.27 -4.06
C ALA A 82 -2.63 7.45 -4.78
N ASP A 83 -3.02 6.65 -5.78
CA ASP A 83 -2.12 5.80 -6.57
C ASP A 83 -1.13 6.63 -7.42
N PHE A 84 -1.57 7.78 -7.94
CA PHE A 84 -0.69 8.74 -8.62
C PHE A 84 0.33 9.34 -7.67
N LEU A 85 -0.11 9.82 -6.50
CA LEU A 85 0.77 10.51 -5.55
C LEU A 85 1.79 9.55 -4.91
N VAL A 86 1.41 8.30 -4.61
CA VAL A 86 2.37 7.30 -4.11
C VAL A 86 3.38 6.89 -5.17
N SER A 87 3.00 6.83 -6.44
CA SER A 87 3.92 6.52 -7.53
C SER A 87 4.90 7.68 -7.77
N LEU A 88 4.40 8.92 -7.72
CA LEU A 88 5.22 10.13 -7.86
C LEU A 88 6.24 10.28 -6.74
N THR A 89 5.88 9.87 -5.52
CA THR A 89 6.74 9.97 -4.35
C THR A 89 7.49 8.66 -4.11
N GLY A 90 6.83 7.67 -3.49
CA GLY A 90 7.45 6.40 -3.11
C GLY A 90 7.94 5.57 -4.29
N GLY A 91 7.19 5.50 -5.40
CA GLY A 91 7.63 4.78 -6.60
C GLY A 91 8.91 5.35 -7.20
N THR A 92 8.98 6.68 -7.35
CA THR A 92 10.16 7.38 -7.89
C THR A 92 11.35 7.29 -6.94
N ILE A 93 11.17 7.47 -5.62
CA ILE A 93 12.25 7.27 -4.65
C ILE A 93 12.80 5.85 -4.75
N SER A 94 11.92 4.84 -4.72
CA SER A 94 12.31 3.44 -4.80
C SER A 94 13.05 3.11 -6.11
N PHE A 95 12.64 3.66 -7.25
CA PHE A 95 13.39 3.50 -8.50
C PHE A 95 14.83 4.03 -8.38
N LEU A 96 14.98 5.26 -7.87
CA LEU A 96 16.27 5.94 -7.78
C LEU A 96 17.22 5.26 -6.78
N THR A 97 16.71 4.81 -5.64
CA THR A 97 17.51 4.11 -4.63
C THR A 97 17.90 2.70 -5.08
N ASN A 98 17.01 1.96 -5.76
CA ASN A 98 17.36 0.67 -6.37
C ASN A 98 18.38 0.83 -7.51
N LEU A 99 18.35 1.93 -8.27
CA LEU A 99 19.37 2.20 -9.28
C LEU A 99 20.78 2.35 -8.68
N LYS A 100 20.87 2.87 -7.45
CA LYS A 100 22.12 2.98 -6.69
C LYS A 100 22.46 1.74 -5.86
N GLY A 101 21.46 0.93 -5.50
CA GLY A 101 21.62 -0.27 -4.68
C GLY A 101 21.63 -0.03 -3.17
N TYR A 102 21.38 1.21 -2.72
CA TYR A 102 21.25 1.58 -1.31
C TYR A 102 20.44 2.87 -1.15
N PHE A 103 20.05 3.21 0.07
CA PHE A 103 19.23 4.38 0.36
C PHE A 103 20.05 5.67 0.45
N TYR A 104 20.68 6.08 -0.65
CA TYR A 104 21.60 7.23 -0.67
C TYR A 104 20.95 8.60 -0.37
N MET A 105 19.61 8.70 -0.42
CA MET A 105 18.88 9.96 -0.21
C MET A 105 18.79 10.38 1.27
N GLY A 106 19.26 9.54 2.18
CA GLY A 106 19.32 9.83 3.61
C GLY A 106 18.00 9.60 4.37
N TYR A 107 18.07 9.83 5.68
CA TYR A 107 17.01 9.48 6.62
C TYR A 107 15.66 10.16 6.35
N TRP A 108 15.64 11.46 6.06
CA TRP A 108 14.39 12.20 5.85
C TRP A 108 13.64 11.74 4.58
N ALA A 109 14.36 11.39 3.53
CA ALA A 109 13.76 10.80 2.33
C ALA A 109 13.20 9.40 2.62
N CYS A 110 13.83 8.63 3.52
CA CYS A 110 13.34 7.34 3.97
C CYS A 110 12.03 7.47 4.76
N VAL A 111 11.98 8.43 5.68
CA VAL A 111 10.74 8.78 6.41
C VAL A 111 9.65 9.20 5.44
N LEU A 112 9.96 10.05 4.45
CA LEU A 112 9.00 10.49 3.43
C LEU A 112 8.49 9.32 2.59
N GLU A 113 9.37 8.43 2.12
CA GLU A 113 8.97 7.25 1.33
C GLU A 113 8.08 6.32 2.16
N GLY A 114 8.53 5.94 3.37
CA GLY A 114 7.79 5.06 4.26
C GLY A 114 6.43 5.66 4.63
N PHE A 115 6.38 6.95 4.96
CA PHE A 115 5.16 7.70 5.21
C PHE A 115 4.24 7.67 3.99
N ALA A 116 4.71 8.08 2.81
CA ALA A 116 3.88 8.18 1.61
C ALA A 116 3.31 6.83 1.19
N VAL A 117 4.14 5.78 1.13
CA VAL A 117 3.70 4.43 0.76
C VAL A 117 2.65 3.91 1.74
N THR A 118 2.87 4.09 3.04
CA THR A 118 1.92 3.67 4.07
C THR A 118 0.62 4.49 3.97
N PHE A 119 0.73 5.82 3.90
CA PHE A 119 -0.40 6.74 3.91
C PHE A 119 -1.33 6.50 2.73
N PHE A 120 -0.79 6.49 1.52
CA PHE A 120 -1.58 6.27 0.32
C PHE A 120 -2.08 4.82 0.20
N GLY A 121 -1.35 3.84 0.75
CA GLY A 121 -1.85 2.47 0.89
C GLY A 121 -3.11 2.38 1.75
N ILE A 122 -3.15 3.08 2.90
CA ILE A 122 -4.34 3.18 3.75
C ILE A 122 -5.47 3.91 3.01
N VAL A 123 -5.15 5.02 2.33
CA VAL A 123 -6.15 5.77 1.53
C VAL A 123 -6.77 4.86 0.48
N ALA A 124 -5.95 4.06 -0.21
CA ALA A 124 -6.41 3.15 -1.25
C ALA A 124 -7.35 2.07 -0.70
N LEU A 125 -6.94 1.37 0.37
CA LEU A 125 -7.73 0.29 0.96
C LEU A 125 -9.07 0.79 1.52
N TRP A 126 -9.05 1.90 2.26
CA TRP A 126 -10.30 2.48 2.76
C TRP A 126 -11.19 3.05 1.64
N SER A 127 -10.61 3.55 0.55
CA SER A 127 -11.39 3.93 -0.64
C SER A 127 -12.09 2.72 -1.24
N LEU A 128 -11.44 1.56 -1.34
CA LEU A 128 -12.07 0.31 -1.78
C LEU A 128 -13.19 -0.14 -0.81
N ALA A 129 -12.98 0.01 0.50
CA ALA A 129 -14.01 -0.28 1.50
C ALA A 129 -15.23 0.64 1.41
N LEU A 130 -15.02 1.94 1.22
CA LEU A 130 -16.11 2.89 1.00
C LEU A 130 -16.82 2.62 -0.34
N LEU A 131 -16.09 2.26 -1.39
CA LEU A 131 -16.67 1.89 -2.67
C LEU A 131 -17.57 0.64 -2.52
N ALA A 132 -17.10 -0.36 -1.79
CA ALA A 132 -17.87 -1.56 -1.47
C ALA A 132 -19.17 -1.22 -0.73
N PHE A 133 -19.06 -0.40 0.31
CA PHE A 133 -20.19 0.03 1.12
C PHE A 133 -21.19 0.88 0.33
N GLU A 134 -20.72 1.85 -0.46
CA GLU A 134 -21.58 2.69 -1.28
C GLU A 134 -22.34 1.85 -2.32
N ARG A 135 -21.67 0.90 -2.99
CA ARG A 135 -22.31 0.01 -3.97
C ARG A 135 -23.39 -0.85 -3.32
N TYR A 136 -23.10 -1.45 -2.16
CA TYR A 136 -24.09 -2.15 -1.37
C TYR A 136 -25.29 -1.25 -1.06
N PHE A 137 -25.04 -0.05 -0.52
CA PHE A 137 -26.08 0.86 -0.09
C PHE A 137 -26.96 1.34 -1.27
N VAL A 138 -26.37 1.77 -2.38
CA VAL A 138 -27.09 2.30 -3.55
C VAL A 138 -27.94 1.21 -4.23
N ILE A 139 -27.44 -0.01 -4.34
CA ILE A 139 -28.15 -1.10 -5.02
C ILE A 139 -29.24 -1.70 -4.11
N CYS A 140 -28.95 -1.86 -2.82
CA CYS A 140 -29.90 -2.49 -1.89
C CYS A 140 -30.96 -1.50 -1.36
N HIS A 141 -30.70 -0.19 -1.38
CA HIS A 141 -31.59 0.85 -0.87
C HIS A 141 -31.81 1.99 -1.89
N PRO A 142 -32.50 1.73 -3.02
CA PRO A 142 -32.59 2.65 -4.16
C PRO A 142 -33.45 3.92 -3.93
N LEU A 143 -34.24 3.98 -2.85
CA LEU A 143 -35.20 5.08 -2.60
C LEU A 143 -34.59 6.31 -1.89
N ARG A 144 -33.27 6.37 -1.69
CA ARG A 144 -32.61 7.48 -0.97
C ARG A 144 -32.13 8.59 -1.92
N ASN A 145 -32.37 9.85 -1.53
CA ASN A 145 -32.15 11.05 -2.34
C ASN A 145 -30.72 11.19 -2.92
N LYS A 146 -30.59 11.42 -4.24
CA LYS A 146 -29.31 11.56 -4.97
C LYS A 146 -28.40 12.67 -4.42
N ARG A 147 -28.96 13.78 -3.91
CA ARG A 147 -28.18 14.89 -3.32
C ARG A 147 -27.49 14.47 -2.01
N LEU A 148 -28.09 13.54 -1.28
CA LEU A 148 -27.50 12.96 -0.08
C LEU A 148 -26.25 12.14 -0.43
N ARG A 149 -26.23 11.45 -1.58
CA ARG A 149 -25.12 10.58 -2.02
C ARG A 149 -23.80 11.33 -2.20
N GLY A 150 -23.82 12.50 -2.84
CA GLY A 150 -22.62 13.34 -3.01
C GLY A 150 -22.01 13.78 -1.68
N LYS A 151 -22.85 14.16 -0.70
CA LYS A 151 -22.40 14.52 0.65
C LYS A 151 -21.76 13.34 1.39
N HIS A 152 -22.35 12.15 1.27
CA HIS A 152 -21.81 10.93 1.88
C HIS A 152 -20.47 10.54 1.26
N ALA A 153 -20.33 10.62 -0.06
CA ALA A 153 -19.07 10.35 -0.75
C ALA A 153 -17.97 11.34 -0.33
N ALA A 154 -18.28 12.64 -0.28
CA ALA A 154 -17.34 13.66 0.18
C ALA A 154 -16.92 13.44 1.65
N LEU A 155 -17.88 13.16 2.54
CA LEU A 155 -17.59 12.85 3.94
C LEU A 155 -16.73 11.60 4.08
N GLY A 156 -17.00 10.57 3.26
CA GLY A 156 -16.19 9.36 3.18
C GLY A 156 -14.74 9.67 2.80
N ILE A 157 -14.52 10.49 1.77
CA ILE A 157 -13.18 10.91 1.37
C ILE A 157 -12.48 11.65 2.52
N VAL A 158 -13.13 12.63 3.15
CA VAL A 158 -12.55 13.33 4.31
C VAL A 158 -12.18 12.37 5.44
N PHE A 159 -13.04 11.39 5.73
CA PHE A 159 -12.75 10.33 6.70
C PHE A 159 -11.49 9.56 6.32
N VAL A 160 -11.37 9.07 5.08
CA VAL A 160 -10.21 8.28 4.64
C VAL A 160 -8.91 9.03 4.82
N TRP A 161 -8.83 10.27 4.34
CA TRP A 161 -7.61 11.07 4.43
C TRP A 161 -7.23 11.36 5.89
N THR A 162 -8.20 11.78 6.70
CA THR A 162 -7.97 12.06 8.12
C THR A 162 -7.54 10.81 8.88
N PHE A 163 -8.21 9.69 8.63
CA PHE A 163 -7.88 8.40 9.22
C PHE A 163 -6.47 7.95 8.84
N SER A 164 -6.07 8.10 7.57
CA SER A 164 -4.71 7.78 7.14
C SER A 164 -3.64 8.61 7.84
N PHE A 165 -3.89 9.90 8.10
CA PHE A 165 -2.95 10.74 8.86
C PHE A 165 -2.82 10.28 10.31
N ILE A 166 -3.94 9.94 10.96
CA ILE A 166 -3.95 9.45 12.35
C ILE A 166 -3.01 8.25 12.53
N TRP A 167 -2.90 7.38 11.53
CA TRP A 167 -2.07 6.17 11.62
C TRP A 167 -0.66 6.31 11.06
N THR A 168 -0.37 7.30 10.22
CA THR A 168 0.96 7.47 9.61
C THR A 168 1.83 8.54 10.25
N ILE A 169 1.24 9.47 11.00
CA ILE A 169 1.99 10.43 11.82
C ILE A 169 2.68 9.77 13.04
N PRO A 170 2.07 8.81 13.78
CA PRO A 170 2.68 8.26 15.00
C PRO A 170 4.11 7.72 14.84
N PRO A 171 4.48 7.00 13.75
CA PRO A 171 5.87 6.57 13.54
C PRO A 171 6.87 7.73 13.36
N THR A 172 6.41 8.95 13.04
CA THR A 172 7.27 10.14 12.96
C THR A 172 7.44 10.84 14.31
N THR A 173 6.60 10.51 15.29
CA THR A 173 6.53 11.20 16.60
C THR A 173 6.86 10.29 17.79
N GLY A 174 7.18 9.02 17.54
CA GLY A 174 7.74 8.09 18.53
C GLY A 174 6.93 6.82 18.79
N TRP A 175 5.72 6.67 18.23
CA TRP A 175 5.01 5.39 18.26
C TRP A 175 5.36 4.57 17.02
N SER A 176 6.40 3.75 17.16
CA SER A 176 7.18 3.15 16.08
C SER A 176 8.08 4.13 15.33
N SER A 177 8.65 3.70 14.21
CA SER A 177 9.55 4.47 13.35
C SER A 177 9.46 4.00 11.90
N TYR A 178 9.78 4.87 10.94
CA TYR A 178 10.08 4.45 9.57
C TYR A 178 11.57 4.08 9.46
N THR A 179 11.86 2.93 8.85
CA THR A 179 13.21 2.40 8.64
C THR A 179 13.35 1.81 7.25
N THR A 180 14.58 1.63 6.79
CA THR A 180 14.85 0.87 5.58
C THR A 180 14.48 -0.60 5.77
N SER A 181 13.92 -1.22 4.74
CA SER A 181 13.72 -2.65 4.65
C SER A 181 15.06 -3.40 4.64
N LYS A 182 15.04 -4.73 4.77
CA LYS A 182 16.26 -5.55 4.80
C LYS A 182 17.11 -5.45 3.53
N ILE A 183 16.51 -5.15 2.37
CA ILE A 183 17.24 -4.92 1.12
C ILE A 183 17.98 -3.57 1.11
N GLY A 184 17.59 -2.62 1.97
CA GLY A 184 18.26 -1.33 2.11
C GLY A 184 17.94 -0.29 1.03
N THR A 185 16.95 -0.52 0.18
CA THR A 185 16.59 0.38 -0.94
C THR A 185 15.17 0.94 -0.88
N THR A 186 14.35 0.54 0.09
CA THR A 186 13.00 1.07 0.29
C THR A 186 12.73 1.19 1.78
N CYS A 187 11.83 2.10 2.16
CA CYS A 187 11.47 2.34 3.55
C CYS A 187 10.03 1.97 3.88
N GLU A 188 9.82 1.59 5.14
CA GLU A 188 8.58 1.01 5.67
C GLU A 188 8.52 1.17 7.20
N PRO A 189 7.34 0.97 7.83
CA PRO A 189 7.24 0.92 9.29
C PRO A 189 8.16 -0.15 9.89
N ASN A 190 8.68 0.11 11.09
CA ASN A 190 9.68 -0.72 11.73
C ASN A 190 9.09 -1.97 12.41
N TRP A 191 8.70 -2.97 11.63
CA TRP A 191 8.34 -4.31 12.13
C TRP A 191 9.51 -5.24 12.41
N TYR A 192 10.74 -4.80 12.12
CA TYR A 192 11.95 -5.57 12.41
C TYR A 192 12.39 -5.45 13.86
N SER A 193 11.94 -4.40 14.54
CA SER A 193 12.25 -4.16 15.94
C SER A 193 11.45 -5.10 16.85
N GLY A 194 12.12 -5.69 17.83
CA GLY A 194 11.47 -6.43 18.92
C GLY A 194 10.90 -5.53 20.01
N ALA A 195 11.02 -4.20 19.89
CA ALA A 195 10.59 -3.27 20.92
C ALA A 195 9.07 -3.25 21.09
N TYR A 196 8.62 -3.04 22.33
CA TYR A 196 7.21 -3.02 22.68
C TYR A 196 6.44 -1.89 21.96
N VAL A 197 7.07 -0.72 21.80
CA VAL A 197 6.47 0.44 21.14
C VAL A 197 6.16 0.18 19.65
N ASP A 198 7.06 -0.52 18.95
CA ASP A 198 6.86 -0.91 17.55
C ASP A 198 5.76 -1.96 17.43
N ARG A 199 5.83 -3.03 18.26
CA ARG A 199 4.87 -4.13 18.24
C ARG A 199 3.43 -3.67 18.49
N THR A 200 3.22 -2.80 19.48
CA THR A 200 1.89 -2.27 19.81
C THR A 200 1.33 -1.42 18.67
N TYR A 201 2.16 -0.59 18.04
CA TYR A 201 1.78 0.18 16.86
C TYR A 201 1.37 -0.75 15.72
N ILE A 202 2.18 -1.76 15.40
CA ILE A 202 1.94 -2.66 14.26
C ILE A 202 0.65 -3.46 14.45
N ILE A 203 0.39 -3.98 15.65
CA ILE A 203 -0.86 -4.71 15.96
C ILE A 203 -2.07 -3.78 15.79
N ALA A 204 -2.00 -2.56 16.34
CA ALA A 204 -3.07 -1.58 16.22
C ALA A 204 -3.30 -1.16 14.76
N PHE A 205 -2.21 -0.93 14.02
CA PHE A 205 -2.18 -0.59 12.61
C PHE A 205 -2.83 -1.68 11.76
N PHE A 206 -2.39 -2.94 11.83
CA PHE A 206 -2.98 -4.01 11.02
C PHE A 206 -4.45 -4.27 11.38
N THR A 207 -4.81 -4.17 12.66
CA THR A 207 -6.21 -4.34 13.08
C THR A 207 -7.10 -3.29 12.43
N THR A 208 -6.70 -2.01 12.52
CA THR A 208 -7.56 -0.89 12.12
C THR A 208 -7.42 -0.51 10.64
N CYS A 209 -6.23 -0.63 10.07
CA CYS A 209 -5.91 -0.23 8.70
C CYS A 209 -5.98 -1.39 7.70
N PHE A 210 -6.06 -2.64 8.16
CA PHE A 210 -6.17 -3.80 7.27
C PHE A 210 -7.42 -4.64 7.57
N ILE A 211 -7.56 -5.18 8.78
CA ILE A 211 -8.65 -6.12 9.12
C ILE A 211 -10.02 -5.42 9.04
N VAL A 212 -10.19 -4.26 9.66
CA VAL A 212 -11.47 -3.53 9.64
C VAL A 212 -11.94 -3.17 8.21
N PRO A 213 -11.12 -2.56 7.34
CA PRO A 213 -11.49 -2.32 5.94
C PRO A 213 -11.91 -3.59 5.21
N LEU A 214 -11.18 -4.69 5.40
CA LEU A 214 -11.52 -5.97 4.78
C LEU A 214 -12.85 -6.51 5.28
N LEU A 215 -13.16 -6.41 6.56
CA LEU A 215 -14.47 -6.78 7.10
C LEU A 215 -15.59 -5.93 6.48
N VAL A 216 -15.38 -4.61 6.35
CA VAL A 216 -16.35 -3.71 5.69
C VAL A 216 -16.59 -4.14 4.24
N ILE A 217 -15.52 -4.47 3.50
CA ILE A 217 -15.59 -4.97 2.13
C ILE A 217 -16.40 -6.28 2.06
N LEU A 218 -16.01 -7.27 2.86
CA LEU A 218 -16.61 -8.62 2.87
C LEU A 218 -18.09 -8.58 3.24
N VAL A 219 -18.45 -7.83 4.30
CA VAL A 219 -19.85 -7.71 4.74
C VAL A 219 -20.70 -6.97 3.70
N SER A 220 -20.18 -5.88 3.12
CA SER A 220 -20.90 -5.10 2.11
C SER A 220 -21.17 -5.92 0.85
N TYR A 221 -20.16 -6.60 0.32
CA TYR A 221 -20.33 -7.47 -0.85
C TYR A 221 -21.15 -8.72 -0.56
N GLY A 222 -20.98 -9.35 0.60
CA GLY A 222 -21.79 -10.48 1.01
C GLY A 222 -23.28 -10.14 1.01
N LYS A 223 -23.65 -8.99 1.61
CA LYS A 223 -25.04 -8.51 1.58
C LYS A 223 -25.52 -8.14 0.19
N LEU A 224 -24.67 -7.51 -0.63
CA LEU A 224 -25.00 -7.16 -2.02
C LEU A 224 -25.27 -8.40 -2.87
N LEU A 225 -24.38 -9.39 -2.84
CA LEU A 225 -24.53 -10.65 -3.59
C LEU A 225 -25.76 -11.43 -3.11
N TRP A 226 -26.02 -11.45 -1.80
CA TRP A 226 -27.22 -12.08 -1.25
C TRP A 226 -28.50 -11.40 -1.76
N LYS A 227 -28.55 -10.07 -1.77
CA LYS A 227 -29.69 -9.31 -2.32
C LYS A 227 -29.87 -9.58 -3.81
N LEU A 228 -28.79 -9.58 -4.59
CA LEU A 228 -28.83 -9.86 -6.03
C LEU A 228 -29.33 -11.28 -6.32
N LYS A 229 -28.90 -12.28 -5.53
CA LYS A 229 -29.41 -13.65 -5.64
C LYS A 229 -30.90 -13.72 -5.35
N LYS A 230 -31.38 -13.10 -4.26
CA LYS A 230 -32.80 -13.07 -3.91
C LYS A 230 -33.67 -12.40 -4.99
N VAL A 231 -33.19 -11.30 -5.59
CA VAL A 231 -33.89 -10.63 -6.70
C VAL A 231 -33.88 -11.51 -7.94
N SER A 232 -32.75 -12.14 -8.28
CA SER A 232 -32.64 -13.07 -9.41
C SER A 232 -33.59 -14.25 -9.27
N ASP A 233 -33.68 -14.88 -8.10
CA ASP A 233 -34.58 -16.01 -7.85
C ASP A 233 -36.05 -15.59 -7.95
N ALA A 234 -36.41 -14.43 -7.41
CA ALA A 234 -37.76 -13.88 -7.55
C ALA A 234 -38.10 -13.56 -9.02
N GLN A 235 -37.13 -13.06 -9.78
CA GLN A 235 -37.33 -12.62 -11.16
C GLN A 235 -37.32 -13.77 -12.17
N GLY A 236 -36.55 -14.83 -11.90
CA GLY A 236 -36.60 -16.10 -12.63
C GLY A 236 -37.94 -16.83 -12.44
N ARG A 237 -38.57 -16.71 -11.26
CA ARG A 237 -39.96 -17.17 -11.05
C ARG A 237 -41.00 -16.39 -11.84
N LEU A 238 -40.71 -15.15 -12.22
CA LEU A 238 -41.60 -14.25 -12.96
C LEU A 238 -41.35 -14.28 -14.49
N GLY A 239 -40.47 -15.15 -15.00
CA GLY A 239 -40.21 -15.29 -16.45
C GLY A 239 -39.60 -14.05 -17.13
N THR A 240 -39.18 -13.03 -16.36
CA THR A 240 -38.63 -11.79 -16.92
C THR A 240 -37.11 -11.89 -17.03
N THR A 241 -36.61 -12.00 -18.25
CA THR A 241 -35.17 -11.96 -18.56
C THR A 241 -34.57 -10.63 -18.07
N ARG A 242 -33.51 -10.65 -17.24
CA ARG A 242 -32.78 -9.42 -16.89
C ARG A 242 -31.27 -9.44 -17.19
N ARG A 243 -30.91 -8.48 -18.07
CA ARG A 243 -29.65 -7.70 -18.16
C ARG A 243 -29.45 -6.83 -16.90
N PRO A 244 -28.43 -5.94 -16.76
CA PRO A 244 -26.97 -6.02 -16.88
C PRO A 244 -26.23 -5.59 -15.57
N GLU A 245 -26.87 -5.60 -14.38
CA GLU A 245 -26.26 -5.10 -13.13
C GLU A 245 -25.13 -5.99 -12.54
N ARG A 246 -24.94 -7.19 -13.09
CA ARG A 246 -23.85 -8.11 -12.68
C ARG A 246 -22.46 -7.56 -12.98
N GLN A 247 -22.32 -6.70 -13.97
CA GLN A 247 -21.01 -6.28 -14.48
C GLN A 247 -20.30 -5.28 -13.56
N VAL A 248 -21.03 -4.32 -12.98
CA VAL A 248 -20.44 -3.27 -12.12
C VAL A 248 -20.01 -3.85 -10.76
N THR A 249 -20.80 -4.77 -10.21
CA THR A 249 -20.44 -5.53 -8.99
C THR A 249 -19.23 -6.42 -9.23
N ARG A 250 -19.16 -7.06 -10.42
CA ARG A 250 -18.01 -7.90 -10.81
C ARG A 250 -16.71 -7.09 -10.89
N MET A 251 -16.77 -5.84 -11.36
CA MET A 251 -15.60 -4.95 -11.46
C MET A 251 -14.94 -4.72 -10.10
N VAL A 252 -15.72 -4.27 -9.12
CA VAL A 252 -15.15 -3.92 -7.82
C VAL A 252 -14.67 -5.16 -7.06
N VAL A 253 -15.31 -6.33 -7.27
CA VAL A 253 -14.80 -7.59 -6.73
C VAL A 253 -13.40 -7.91 -7.27
N PHE A 254 -13.16 -7.75 -8.58
CA PHE A 254 -11.82 -7.95 -9.14
C PHE A 254 -10.80 -6.98 -8.58
N MET A 255 -11.18 -5.72 -8.38
CA MET A 255 -10.31 -4.72 -7.76
C MET A 255 -9.88 -5.10 -6.35
N ILE A 256 -10.83 -5.54 -5.54
CA ILE A 256 -10.55 -5.98 -4.16
C ILE A 256 -9.63 -7.20 -4.18
N ILE A 257 -9.89 -8.17 -5.06
CA ILE A 257 -9.06 -9.36 -5.20
C ILE A 257 -7.65 -8.97 -5.62
N ALA A 258 -7.50 -8.08 -6.61
CA ALA A 258 -6.19 -7.59 -7.05
C ALA A 258 -5.45 -6.88 -5.92
N PHE A 259 -6.12 -5.98 -5.19
CA PHE A 259 -5.55 -5.31 -4.02
C PHE A 259 -5.10 -6.32 -2.96
N LEU A 260 -5.96 -7.27 -2.61
CA LEU A 260 -5.66 -8.31 -1.63
C LEU A 260 -4.48 -9.17 -2.06
N ILE A 261 -4.43 -9.61 -3.32
CA ILE A 261 -3.32 -10.41 -3.84
C ILE A 261 -2.01 -9.65 -3.68
N CYS A 262 -1.98 -8.34 -3.98
CA CYS A 262 -0.75 -7.55 -3.89
C CYS A 262 -0.33 -7.27 -2.44
N TRP A 263 -1.29 -6.97 -1.54
CA TRP A 263 -1.00 -6.52 -0.18
C TRP A 263 -0.96 -7.63 0.88
N MET A 264 -1.67 -8.75 0.68
CA MET A 264 -1.69 -9.86 1.66
C MET A 264 -0.29 -10.47 1.92
N PRO A 265 0.57 -10.70 0.92
CA PRO A 265 1.92 -11.21 1.16
C PRO A 265 2.72 -10.29 2.09
N TYR A 266 2.63 -8.97 1.85
CA TYR A 266 3.30 -7.97 2.68
C TYR A 266 2.74 -7.86 4.08
N ALA A 267 1.40 -7.87 4.22
CA ALA A 267 0.76 -7.85 5.53
C ALA A 267 1.14 -9.10 6.36
N THR A 268 1.10 -10.28 5.72
CA THR A 268 1.46 -11.55 6.36
C THR A 268 2.92 -11.56 6.76
N PHE A 269 3.82 -11.13 5.88
CA PHE A 269 5.25 -11.02 6.17
C PHE A 269 5.51 -10.08 7.36
N SER A 270 4.92 -8.89 7.35
CA SER A 270 5.11 -7.88 8.40
C SER A 270 4.63 -8.38 9.77
N ILE A 271 3.46 -9.04 9.83
CA ILE A 271 2.93 -9.64 11.06
C ILE A 271 3.83 -10.78 11.55
N LEU A 272 4.32 -11.63 10.64
CA LEU A 272 5.21 -12.74 11.00
C LEU A 272 6.51 -12.23 11.63
N VAL A 273 7.16 -11.24 11.00
CA VAL A 273 8.41 -10.64 11.52
C VAL A 273 8.17 -9.94 12.86
N THR A 274 7.02 -9.28 13.03
CA THR A 274 6.64 -8.65 14.31
C THR A 274 6.47 -9.68 15.42
N ALA A 275 5.86 -10.83 15.12
CA ALA A 275 5.65 -11.93 16.05
C ALA A 275 6.96 -12.64 16.43
N TYR A 276 7.87 -12.79 15.46
CA TYR A 276 9.15 -13.49 15.63
C TYR A 276 10.34 -12.61 15.20
N PRO A 277 10.71 -11.56 15.97
CA PRO A 277 11.76 -10.62 15.55
C PRO A 277 13.16 -11.23 15.55
N SER A 278 13.35 -12.41 16.14
CA SER A 278 14.60 -13.16 16.11
C SER A 278 14.79 -13.98 14.82
N ILE A 279 13.83 -13.95 13.89
CA ILE A 279 13.95 -14.65 12.62
C ILE A 279 15.04 -14.03 11.76
N GLU A 280 15.98 -14.86 11.27
CA GLU A 280 16.95 -14.42 10.28
C GLU A 280 16.25 -14.27 8.93
N LEU A 281 16.37 -13.08 8.33
CA LEU A 281 15.69 -12.73 7.09
C LEU A 281 16.71 -12.61 5.97
N ASP A 282 16.55 -13.43 4.95
CA ASP A 282 17.20 -13.19 3.66
C ASP A 282 16.66 -11.87 3.06
N PRO A 283 17.53 -10.89 2.79
CA PRO A 283 17.13 -9.59 2.23
C PRO A 283 16.35 -9.68 0.91
N CYS A 284 16.67 -10.65 0.06
CA CYS A 284 15.99 -10.85 -1.22
C CYS A 284 14.58 -11.40 -0.99
N LEU A 285 14.42 -12.36 -0.07
CA LEU A 285 13.09 -12.88 0.28
C LEU A 285 12.22 -11.82 0.96
N ALA A 286 12.80 -10.98 1.81
CA ALA A 286 12.11 -9.85 2.43
C ALA A 286 11.69 -8.77 1.41
N ALA A 287 12.45 -8.61 0.32
CA ALA A 287 12.13 -7.65 -0.74
C ALA A 287 10.89 -8.06 -1.55
N ILE A 288 10.70 -9.35 -1.85
CA ILE A 288 9.60 -9.84 -2.70
C ILE A 288 8.23 -9.26 -2.30
N PRO A 289 7.74 -9.45 -1.05
CA PRO A 289 6.43 -8.93 -0.68
C PRO A 289 6.38 -7.39 -0.66
N ALA A 290 7.49 -6.72 -0.30
CA ALA A 290 7.56 -5.26 -0.28
C ALA A 290 7.38 -4.67 -1.69
N PHE A 291 8.13 -5.16 -2.67
CA PHE A 291 8.01 -4.68 -4.06
C PHE A 291 6.72 -5.16 -4.74
N PHE A 292 6.24 -6.37 -4.41
CA PHE A 292 4.98 -6.87 -4.95
C PHE A 292 3.78 -6.02 -4.51
N SER A 293 3.76 -5.53 -3.26
CA SER A 293 2.70 -4.63 -2.81
C SER A 293 2.64 -3.32 -3.61
N LYS A 294 3.78 -2.82 -4.10
CA LYS A 294 3.86 -1.58 -4.89
C LYS A 294 3.25 -1.71 -6.27
N THR A 295 3.08 -2.93 -6.81
CA THR A 295 2.42 -3.14 -8.11
C THR A 295 0.90 -2.96 -8.04
N ALA A 296 0.32 -2.92 -6.84
CA ALA A 296 -1.11 -2.74 -6.62
C ALA A 296 -1.67 -1.49 -7.31
N THR A 297 -0.86 -0.44 -7.41
CA THR A 297 -1.22 0.86 -8.00
C THR A 297 -1.41 0.80 -9.51
N VAL A 298 -1.03 -0.31 -10.16
CA VAL A 298 -1.18 -0.57 -11.60
C VAL A 298 -2.51 -1.28 -11.91
N TYR A 299 -3.01 -2.09 -10.98
CA TYR A 299 -4.17 -2.95 -11.28
C TYR A 299 -5.51 -2.24 -11.11
N ASN A 300 -5.60 -1.25 -10.22
CA ASN A 300 -6.87 -0.56 -9.95
C ASN A 300 -7.44 0.10 -11.23
N PRO A 301 -6.67 0.92 -11.97
CA PRO A 301 -7.14 1.61 -13.18
C PRO A 301 -7.41 0.66 -14.34
N ILE A 302 -6.56 -0.36 -14.55
CA ILE A 302 -6.78 -1.40 -15.57
C ILE A 302 -8.16 -2.05 -15.34
N ILE A 303 -8.45 -2.46 -14.11
CA ILE A 303 -9.74 -3.10 -13.80
C ILE A 303 -10.90 -2.12 -14.01
N TYR A 304 -10.74 -0.84 -13.66
CA TYR A 304 -11.76 0.18 -13.92
C TYR A 304 -12.03 0.38 -15.42
N VAL A 305 -10.99 0.57 -16.23
CA VAL A 305 -11.12 0.90 -17.66
C VAL A 305 -11.71 -0.26 -18.45
N PHE A 306 -11.29 -1.49 -18.18
CA PHE A 306 -11.80 -2.66 -18.93
C PHE A 306 -13.21 -3.10 -18.52
N MET A 307 -13.67 -2.69 -17.34
CA MET A 307 -14.93 -3.20 -16.79
C MET A 307 -16.02 -2.14 -16.61
N ASN A 308 -15.67 -0.85 -16.59
CA ASN A 308 -16.63 0.24 -16.64
C ASN A 308 -17.08 0.48 -18.09
N LYS A 309 -18.39 0.37 -18.33
CA LYS A 309 -19.01 0.52 -19.67
C LYS A 309 -19.52 1.94 -19.95
N GLN A 310 -19.33 2.87 -19.01
CA GLN A 310 -19.65 4.30 -19.17
C GLN A 310 -18.57 4.99 -19.98
#